data_AF-A0A3B0XFV3-F1
#
_entry.id   AF-A0A3B0XFV3-F1
#
_cell.length_a   1.000
_cell.length_b   1.000
_cell.length_c   1.000
_cell.angle_alpha   90.00
_cell.angle_beta   90.00
_cell.angle_gamma   90.00
#
_symmetry.space_group_name_H-M   'P 1'
#
loop_
_entity.id
_entity.type
_entity.pdbx_description
1 polymer ?
#
loop_
_entity_poly.entity_id
_entity_poly.type
_entity_poly.pdbx_seq_one_letter_code
_entity_poly.pdbx_strand_id
1 'polypeptide(L)'
;MTDEIKKLDDVGNEVKDLLQKKDFGASFRPAREKLGLSQVEVAEHLLISIDVIKALENSQADALPALTFTQGYIRSYARMLNVPADEIINDYVQMAP
;
A
#
# COMPACT_ATOMS: atom_id res chain seq x y z
N MET A 1 -41.36 1.64 2.77
CA MET A 1 -40.86 3.02 2.98
C MET A 1 -39.60 3.07 3.85
N THR A 2 -39.32 2.06 4.68
CA THR A 2 -38.09 1.97 5.51
C THR A 2 -36.89 1.35 4.78
N ASP A 3 -37.12 0.50 3.76
CA ASP A 3 -36.04 -0.25 3.09
C ASP A 3 -35.25 0.58 2.05
N GLU A 4 -35.83 1.64 1.50
CA GLU A 4 -35.16 2.54 0.54
C GLU A 4 -34.21 3.53 1.21
N ILE A 5 -34.57 4.03 2.41
CA ILE A 5 -33.75 4.97 3.17
C ILE A 5 -32.50 4.26 3.71
N LYS A 6 -32.63 3.01 4.17
CA LYS A 6 -31.49 2.22 4.66
C LYS A 6 -30.47 1.91 3.55
N LYS A 7 -30.92 1.65 2.32
CA LYS A 7 -30.04 1.46 1.15
C LYS A 7 -29.22 2.71 0.81
N LEU A 8 -29.78 3.90 1.00
CA LEU A 8 -29.07 5.16 0.73
C LEU A 8 -27.96 5.42 1.76
N ASP A 9 -28.19 5.06 3.02
CA ASP A 9 -27.18 5.15 4.09
C ASP A 9 -26.05 4.12 3.89
N ASP A 10 -26.38 2.90 3.48
CA ASP A 10 -25.39 1.85 3.19
C ASP A 10 -24.48 2.23 2.01
N VAL A 11 -25.05 2.80 0.93
CA VAL A 11 -24.28 3.31 -0.22
C VAL A 11 -23.42 4.51 0.17
N GLY A 12 -23.93 5.41 1.01
CA GLY A 12 -23.17 6.57 1.48
C GLY A 12 -21.94 6.18 2.29
N ASN A 13 -22.03 5.13 3.12
CA ASN A 13 -20.91 4.59 3.88
C ASN A 13 -19.90 3.86 2.99
N GLU A 14 -20.37 3.05 2.03
CA GLU A 14 -19.50 2.34 1.08
C GLU A 14 -18.68 3.32 0.22
N VAL A 15 -19.31 4.38 -0.30
CA VAL A 15 -18.62 5.44 -1.05
C VAL A 15 -17.60 6.17 -0.17
N LYS A 16 -17.93 6.42 1.10
CA LYS A 16 -17.04 7.11 2.03
C LYS A 16 -15.83 6.24 2.40
N ASP A 17 -16.03 4.94 2.58
CA ASP A 17 -14.95 3.98 2.83
C ASP A 17 -14.05 3.83 1.61
N LEU A 18 -14.60 3.85 0.40
CA LEU A 18 -13.81 3.89 -0.84
C LEU A 18 -12.97 5.17 -0.97
N LEU A 19 -13.51 6.32 -0.54
CA LEU A 19 -12.79 7.60 -0.53
C LEU A 19 -11.80 7.72 0.63
N GLN A 20 -11.99 6.96 1.71
CA GLN A 20 -11.10 6.93 2.89
C GLN A 20 -10.11 5.78 2.89
N LYS A 21 -10.20 4.85 1.93
CA LYS A 21 -9.22 3.78 1.76
C LYS A 21 -7.88 4.42 1.41
N LYS A 22 -7.08 4.68 2.44
CA LYS A 22 -5.71 5.16 2.29
C LYS A 22 -4.96 4.14 1.42
N ASP A 23 -4.07 4.65 0.59
CA ASP A 23 -3.23 3.84 -0.31
C ASP A 23 -1.78 4.08 0.12
N PHE A 24 -1.29 3.29 1.08
CA PHE A 24 0.08 3.46 1.62
C PHE A 24 1.14 3.23 0.53
N GLY A 25 0.81 2.43 -0.48
CA GLY A 25 1.68 2.06 -1.60
C GLY A 25 1.78 3.09 -2.72
N ALA A 26 0.93 4.12 -2.72
CA ALA A 26 0.70 5.03 -3.85
C ALA A 26 1.99 5.68 -4.40
N SER A 27 2.98 5.94 -3.54
CA SER A 27 4.24 6.59 -3.94
C SER A 27 5.27 5.66 -4.56
N PHE A 28 5.19 4.33 -4.35
CA PHE A 28 6.24 3.40 -4.77
C PHE A 28 6.35 3.27 -6.28
N ARG A 29 5.25 2.95 -6.96
CA ARG A 29 5.26 2.73 -8.41
C ARG A 29 5.76 3.96 -9.19
N PRO A 30 5.21 5.17 -8.97
CA PRO A 30 5.68 6.35 -9.69
C PRO A 30 7.15 6.66 -9.43
N ALA A 31 7.63 6.50 -8.20
CA ALA A 31 9.02 6.76 -7.86
C ALA A 31 9.97 5.71 -8.47
N ARG A 32 9.58 4.42 -8.49
CA ARG A 32 10.31 3.35 -9.18
C ARG A 32 10.42 3.63 -10.68
N GLU A 33 9.30 3.95 -11.33
CA GLU A 33 9.24 4.22 -12.76
C GLU A 33 10.04 5.46 -13.15
N LYS A 34 10.06 6.50 -12.30
CA LYS A 34 10.90 7.69 -12.49
C LYS A 34 12.40 7.37 -12.50
N LEU A 35 12.82 6.32 -11.80
CA LEU A 35 14.19 5.83 -11.80
C LEU A 35 14.48 4.82 -12.92
N GLY A 36 13.48 4.49 -13.76
CA GLY A 36 13.63 3.53 -14.86
C GLY A 36 13.77 2.07 -14.40
N LEU A 37 13.40 1.76 -13.16
CA LEU A 37 13.54 0.44 -12.57
C LEU A 37 12.29 -0.42 -12.82
N SER A 38 12.47 -1.69 -13.12
CA SER A 38 11.42 -2.72 -13.10
C SER A 38 11.18 -3.25 -11.69
N GLN A 39 10.02 -3.87 -11.46
CA GLN A 39 9.72 -4.54 -10.20
C GLN A 39 10.67 -5.72 -9.92
N VAL A 40 11.15 -6.39 -10.98
CA VAL A 40 12.12 -7.50 -10.88
C VAL A 40 13.47 -6.99 -10.37
N GLU A 41 14.00 -5.92 -10.97
CA GLU A 41 15.28 -5.33 -10.52
C GLU A 41 15.20 -4.88 -9.06
N VAL A 42 14.10 -4.24 -8.66
CA VAL A 42 13.90 -3.87 -7.25
C VAL A 42 13.87 -5.09 -6.34
N ALA A 43 13.13 -6.14 -6.71
CA ALA A 43 13.03 -7.38 -5.94
C ALA A 43 14.42 -8.03 -5.74
N GLU A 44 15.23 -8.09 -6.80
CA GLU A 44 16.61 -8.61 -6.78
C GLU A 44 17.52 -7.74 -5.91
N HIS A 45 17.47 -6.41 -6.06
CA HIS A 45 18.28 -5.47 -5.28
C HIS A 45 17.97 -5.50 -3.79
N LEU A 46 16.70 -5.67 -3.44
CA LEU A 46 16.23 -5.69 -2.05
C LEU A 46 16.24 -7.10 -1.42
N LEU A 47 16.54 -8.13 -2.21
CA LEU A 47 16.48 -9.54 -1.81
C LEU A 47 15.11 -9.93 -1.22
N ILE A 48 14.04 -9.46 -1.86
CA ILE A 48 12.66 -9.77 -1.49
C ILE A 48 11.89 -10.28 -2.72
N SER A 49 10.85 -11.09 -2.49
CA SER A 49 10.07 -11.62 -3.61
C SER A 49 9.38 -10.50 -4.41
N ILE A 50 9.23 -10.70 -5.71
CA ILE A 50 8.49 -9.78 -6.58
C ILE A 50 7.02 -9.62 -6.13
N ASP A 51 6.44 -10.63 -5.50
CA ASP A 51 5.06 -10.57 -5.01
C ASP A 51 4.94 -9.61 -3.82
N VAL A 52 5.96 -9.50 -2.96
CA VAL A 52 6.02 -8.45 -1.93
C VAL A 52 6.11 -7.06 -2.56
N ILE A 53 6.91 -6.87 -3.62
CA ILE A 53 6.97 -5.59 -4.35
C ILE A 53 5.60 -5.21 -4.91
N LYS A 54 4.91 -6.15 -5.56
CA LYS A 54 3.57 -5.94 -6.10
C LYS A 54 2.56 -5.63 -4.99
N ALA A 55 2.61 -6.35 -3.87
CA ALA A 55 1.71 -6.13 -2.75
C ALA A 55 1.92 -4.74 -2.13
N LEU A 56 3.18 -4.30 -1.97
CA LEU A 56 3.51 -2.95 -1.52
C LEU A 56 2.99 -1.88 -2.49
N GLU A 57 3.17 -2.05 -3.80
CA GLU A 57 2.71 -1.06 -4.81
C GLU A 57 1.20 -1.01 -5.00
N ASN A 58 0.46 -2.05 -4.60
CA ASN A 58 -0.99 -2.14 -4.74
C ASN A 58 -1.72 -2.02 -3.39
N SER A 59 -1.03 -1.65 -2.33
CA SER A 59 -1.57 -1.56 -0.96
C SER A 59 -2.30 -2.83 -0.49
N GLN A 60 -1.79 -4.00 -0.87
CA GLN A 60 -2.37 -5.29 -0.50
C GLN A 60 -1.82 -5.75 0.87
N ALA A 61 -2.26 -5.09 1.95
CA ALA A 61 -1.77 -5.35 3.31
C ALA A 61 -1.86 -6.83 3.72
N ASP A 62 -2.96 -7.50 3.36
CA ASP A 62 -3.21 -8.92 3.68
C ASP A 62 -2.26 -9.89 2.96
N ALA A 63 -1.63 -9.46 1.88
CA ALA A 63 -0.66 -10.26 1.12
C ALA A 63 0.79 -10.06 1.61
N LEU A 64 1.00 -9.18 2.59
CA LEU A 64 2.33 -8.86 3.12
C LEU A 64 2.69 -9.78 4.30
N PRO A 65 3.99 -10.05 4.53
CA PRO A 65 4.44 -10.75 5.72
C PRO A 65 4.10 -10.01 7.02
N ALA A 66 4.45 -10.61 8.16
CA ALA A 66 4.19 -10.02 9.47
C ALA A 66 4.69 -8.56 9.57
N LEU A 67 3.92 -7.73 10.28
CA LEU A 67 4.07 -6.27 10.42
C LEU A 67 5.53 -5.80 10.52
N THR A 68 6.34 -6.45 11.38
CA THR A 68 7.74 -6.06 11.60
C THR A 68 8.62 -6.23 10.37
N PHE A 69 8.40 -7.29 9.57
CA PHE A 69 9.11 -7.50 8.31
C PHE A 69 8.67 -6.48 7.27
N THR A 70 7.37 -6.26 7.15
CA THR A 70 6.81 -5.33 6.17
C THR A 70 7.27 -3.90 6.40
N GLN A 71 7.35 -3.44 7.65
CA GLN A 71 7.96 -2.14 7.96
C GLN A 71 9.43 -2.06 7.53
N GLY A 72 10.19 -3.15 7.65
CA GLY A 72 11.56 -3.24 7.15
C GLY A 72 11.65 -3.14 5.62
N TYR A 73 10.73 -3.79 4.92
CA TYR A 73 10.64 -3.72 3.45
C TYR A 73 10.24 -2.33 2.98
N ILE A 74 9.25 -1.71 3.61
CA ILE A 74 8.84 -0.32 3.34
C ILE A 74 10.04 0.62 3.49
N ARG A 75 10.80 0.54 4.61
CA ARG A 75 11.99 1.38 4.80
C ARG A 75 13.05 1.15 3.71
N SER A 76 13.32 -0.11 3.37
CA SER A 76 14.35 -0.46 2.38
C SER A 76 13.98 0.02 0.98
N TYR A 77 12.72 -0.17 0.58
CA TYR A 77 12.23 0.26 -0.72
C TYR A 77 12.12 1.78 -0.80
N ALA A 78 11.60 2.43 0.23
CA ALA A 78 11.50 3.89 0.31
C ALA A 78 12.88 4.56 0.22
N ARG A 79 13.89 3.99 0.89
CA ARG A 79 15.29 4.44 0.79
C ARG A 79 15.83 4.32 -0.64
N MET A 80 15.56 3.20 -1.32
CA MET A 80 16.00 3.00 -2.71
C MET A 80 15.36 4.01 -3.67
N LEU A 81 14.09 4.35 -3.44
CA LEU A 81 13.32 5.28 -4.28
C LEU A 81 13.46 6.76 -3.89
N ASN A 82 14.16 7.05 -2.78
CA ASN A 82 14.28 8.39 -2.21
C ASN A 82 12.91 9.04 -1.90
N VAL A 83 12.01 8.27 -1.26
CA VAL A 83 10.70 8.74 -0.77
C VAL A 83 10.63 8.61 0.78
N PRO A 84 9.83 9.44 1.47
CA PRO A 84 9.73 9.39 2.93
C PRO A 84 9.04 8.11 3.41
N ALA A 85 9.74 7.30 4.21
CA ALA A 85 9.21 6.04 4.71
C ALA A 85 8.19 6.22 5.84
N ASP A 86 8.33 7.25 6.67
CA ASP A 86 7.58 7.38 7.92
C ASP A 86 6.07 7.53 7.68
N GLU A 87 5.67 8.36 6.71
CA GLU A 87 4.26 8.53 6.33
C GLU A 87 3.66 7.22 5.77
N ILE A 88 4.41 6.52 4.92
CA ILE A 88 4.00 5.23 4.35
C ILE A 88 3.81 4.17 5.43
N ILE A 89 4.74 4.09 6.40
CA ILE A 89 4.64 3.15 7.52
C ILE A 89 3.44 3.48 8.40
N ASN A 90 3.22 4.75 8.70
CA ASN A 90 2.07 5.17 9.50
C ASN A 90 0.76 4.76 8.82
N ASP A 91 0.63 5.00 7.51
CA ASP A 91 -0.55 4.60 6.74
C ASP A 91 -0.72 3.08 6.68
N TYR A 92 0.36 2.34 6.44
CA TYR A 92 0.33 0.87 6.46
C TYR A 92 -0.11 0.31 7.82
N VAL A 93 0.41 0.84 8.93
CA VAL A 93 0.07 0.38 10.29
C VAL A 93 -1.41 0.58 10.61
N GLN A 94 -2.07 1.60 10.03
CA GLN A 94 -3.51 1.80 10.20
C GLN A 94 -4.36 0.80 9.38
N MET A 95 -3.78 0.13 8.39
CA MET A 95 -4.46 -0.85 7.54
C MET A 95 -4.10 -2.30 7.84
N ALA A 96 -2.93 -2.53 8.43
CA ALA A 96 -2.49 -3.86 8.76
C ALA A 96 -3.52 -4.53 9.69
N PRO A 97 -3.85 -5.81 9.47
CA PRO A 97 -4.82 -6.54 10.28
C PRO A 97 -4.37 -6.73 11.73
#